data_AF-A0A2E9QWJ5-F1
#
_entry.id   AF-A0A2E9QWJ5-F1
#
_cell.length_a   1.000
_cell.length_b   1.000
_cell.length_c   1.000
_cell.angle_alpha   90.00
_cell.angle_beta   90.00
_cell.angle_gamma   90.00
#
_symmetry.space_group_name_H-M   'P 1'
#
loop_
_entity.id
_entity.type
_entity.pdbx_description
1 polymer ?
#
loop_
_entity_poly.entity_id
_entity_poly.type
_entity_poly.pdbx_seq_one_letter_code
_entity_poly.pdbx_strand_id
1 'polypeptide(L)'
;MQVQPSSTSPFQSLFQHSLQQDTQARIKALLCESLMYPADAEWLAEQLDDIYAELHRINQTSPINVKHDNGTIMLQGEKESLCLEWRAFWQETGTHNQSADALATRLSQMSCSV
;
A
#
# COMPACT_ATOMS: atom_id res chain seq x y z
N MET A 1 -39.37 7.62 11.57
CA MET A 1 -38.40 8.46 10.82
C MET A 1 -37.22 7.57 10.48
N GLN A 2 -36.97 7.34 9.19
CA GLN A 2 -35.82 6.57 8.69
C GLN A 2 -34.62 7.52 8.66
N VAL A 3 -33.59 7.25 9.47
CA VAL A 3 -32.35 8.02 9.47
C VAL A 3 -31.54 7.53 8.27
N GLN A 4 -31.52 8.33 7.18
CA GLN A 4 -30.60 8.10 6.07
C GLN A 4 -29.16 8.11 6.59
N PRO A 5 -28.31 7.13 6.24
CA PRO A 5 -26.90 7.18 6.57
C PRO A 5 -26.28 8.36 5.82
N SER A 6 -25.66 9.23 6.60
CA SER A 6 -24.96 10.46 6.24
C SER A 6 -24.12 10.31 4.98
N SER A 7 -24.45 11.09 3.95
CA SER A 7 -23.59 11.27 2.78
C SER A 7 -22.24 11.83 3.22
N THR A 8 -21.17 11.07 3.02
CA THR A 8 -19.79 11.58 3.06
C THR A 8 -19.72 12.89 2.28
N SER A 9 -19.16 13.94 2.88
CA SER A 9 -19.09 15.24 2.22
C SER A 9 -18.27 15.13 0.93
N PRO A 10 -18.58 15.88 -0.13
CA PRO A 10 -17.78 15.87 -1.37
C PRO A 10 -16.31 16.23 -1.09
N PHE A 11 -16.04 17.02 -0.06
CA PHE A 11 -14.69 17.36 0.39
C PHE A 11 -13.95 16.18 1.04
N GLN A 12 -14.63 15.35 1.83
CA GLN A 12 -14.02 14.12 2.35
C GLN A 12 -13.65 13.17 1.22
N SER A 13 -14.50 13.03 0.20
CA SER A 13 -14.20 12.19 -0.95
C SER A 13 -13.00 12.72 -1.76
N LEU A 14 -12.91 14.04 -1.99
CA LEU A 14 -11.76 14.66 -2.65
C LEU A 14 -10.47 14.51 -1.85
N PHE A 15 -10.54 14.68 -0.53
CA PHE A 15 -9.39 14.47 0.36
C PHE A 15 -8.91 13.02 0.34
N GLN A 16 -9.83 12.06 0.44
CA GLN A 16 -9.50 10.63 0.36
C GLN A 16 -8.87 10.27 -0.99
N HIS A 17 -9.40 10.79 -2.09
CA HIS A 17 -8.83 10.57 -3.41
C HIS A 17 -7.43 11.18 -3.55
N SER A 18 -7.20 12.40 -3.04
CA SER A 18 -5.87 13.02 -3.05
C SER A 18 -4.88 12.26 -2.20
N LEU A 19 -5.28 11.81 -1.01
CA LEU A 19 -4.45 11.00 -0.12
C LEU A 19 -4.10 9.66 -0.77
N GLN A 20 -5.05 9.04 -1.47
CA GLN A 20 -4.83 7.79 -2.19
C GLN A 20 -3.81 7.97 -3.32
N GLN A 21 -3.91 9.05 -4.10
CA GLN A 21 -2.94 9.37 -5.15
C GLN A 21 -1.54 9.63 -4.60
N ASP A 22 -1.44 10.38 -3.49
CA ASP A 22 -0.16 10.66 -2.83
C ASP A 22 0.47 9.38 -2.26
N THR A 23 -0.34 8.56 -1.60
CA THR A 23 0.07 7.24 -1.10
C THR A 23 0.58 6.36 -2.22
N GLN A 24 -0.15 6.29 -3.34
CA GLN A 24 0.26 5.51 -4.50
C GLN A 24 1.58 6.02 -5.09
N ALA A 25 1.77 7.34 -5.17
CA ALA A 25 3.02 7.92 -5.64
C ALA A 25 4.19 7.59 -4.70
N ARG A 26 3.99 7.68 -3.38
CA ARG A 26 4.99 7.30 -2.37
C ARG A 26 5.35 5.83 -2.42
N ILE A 27 4.35 4.94 -2.43
CA ILE A 27 4.57 3.49 -2.53
C ILE A 27 5.26 3.15 -3.84
N LYS A 28 4.88 3.76 -4.96
CA LYS A 28 5.56 3.57 -6.24
C LYS A 28 7.04 3.97 -6.17
N ALA A 29 7.34 5.14 -5.63
CA ALA A 29 8.71 5.61 -5.48
C ALA A 29 9.54 4.62 -4.63
N LEU A 30 8.97 4.16 -3.53
CA LEU A 30 9.57 3.16 -2.64
C LEU A 30 9.85 1.83 -3.36
N LEU A 31 8.87 1.33 -4.12
CA LEU A 31 9.01 0.10 -4.92
C LEU A 31 10.11 0.24 -5.98
N CYS A 32 10.23 1.42 -6.59
CA CYS A 32 11.30 1.70 -7.55
C CYS A 32 12.68 1.85 -6.88
N GLU A 33 12.75 2.37 -5.65
CA GLU A 33 14.00 2.50 -4.92
C GLU A 33 14.52 1.15 -4.40
N SER A 34 13.62 0.31 -3.89
CA SER A 34 13.94 -1.05 -3.43
C SER A 34 14.45 -1.98 -4.55
N LEU A 35 14.25 -1.64 -5.83
CA LEU A 35 14.90 -2.31 -6.96
C LEU A 35 16.43 -2.24 -6.90
N MET A 36 16.98 -1.14 -6.36
CA MET A 36 18.42 -0.97 -6.20
C MET A 36 18.97 -1.82 -5.05
N TYR A 37 18.09 -2.33 -4.18
CA TYR A 37 18.41 -3.12 -2.99
C TYR A 37 17.58 -4.41 -2.93
N PRO A 38 17.69 -5.31 -3.93
CA PRO A 38 16.81 -6.49 -4.05
C PRO A 38 17.04 -7.56 -2.97
N ALA A 39 18.09 -7.44 -2.17
CA ALA A 39 18.36 -8.29 -1.01
C ALA A 39 17.71 -7.77 0.28
N ASP A 40 17.18 -6.55 0.27
CA ASP A 40 16.74 -5.83 1.46
C ASP A 40 15.20 -5.73 1.54
N ALA A 41 14.57 -6.89 1.64
CA ALA A 41 13.13 -6.97 1.87
C ALA A 41 12.73 -6.46 3.27
N GLU A 42 13.68 -6.44 4.21
CA GLU A 42 13.49 -5.88 5.55
C GLU A 42 13.33 -4.37 5.48
N TRP A 43 14.24 -3.65 4.80
CA TRP A 43 14.10 -2.21 4.58
C TRP A 43 12.77 -1.85 3.91
N LEU A 44 12.39 -2.56 2.85
CA LEU A 44 11.12 -2.30 2.16
C LEU A 44 9.91 -2.54 3.07
N ALA A 45 9.96 -3.58 3.93
CA ALA A 45 8.90 -3.88 4.88
C ALA A 45 8.78 -2.78 5.95
N GLU A 46 9.89 -2.30 6.50
CA GLU A 46 9.90 -1.18 7.46
C GLU A 46 9.29 0.08 6.86
N GLN A 47 9.69 0.43 5.62
CA GLN A 47 9.16 1.62 4.95
C GLN A 47 7.67 1.51 4.63
N LEU A 48 7.18 0.31 4.28
CA LEU A 48 5.76 0.07 4.09
C LEU A 48 5.00 0.16 5.42
N ASP A 49 5.54 -0.38 6.51
CA ASP A 49 4.93 -0.31 7.85
C ASP A 49 4.75 1.15 8.29
N ASP A 50 5.78 1.98 8.10
CA ASP A 50 5.73 3.42 8.39
C ASP A 50 4.63 4.14 7.60
N ILE A 51 4.52 3.85 6.28
CA ILE A 51 3.47 4.44 5.43
C ILE A 51 2.09 4.02 5.93
N TYR A 52 1.87 2.74 6.22
CA TYR A 52 0.55 2.26 6.66
C TYR A 52 0.20 2.71 8.07
N ALA A 53 1.17 2.84 8.97
CA ALA A 53 0.97 3.43 10.30
C ALA A 53 0.59 4.91 10.20
N GLU A 54 1.21 5.66 9.29
CA GLU A 54 0.86 7.06 9.01
C GLU A 54 -0.56 7.18 8.45
N LEU A 55 -0.93 6.34 7.48
CA LEU A 55 -2.28 6.31 6.90
C LEU A 55 -3.36 5.95 7.93
N HIS A 56 -3.09 4.96 8.78
CA HIS A 56 -3.96 4.60 9.89
C HIS A 56 -4.18 5.81 10.82
N ARG A 57 -3.12 6.55 11.14
CA ARG A 57 -3.20 7.75 12.00
C ARG A 57 -4.04 8.87 11.36
N ILE A 58 -3.86 9.12 10.06
CA ILE A 58 -4.52 10.23 9.36
C ILE A 58 -5.99 9.93 9.08
N ASN A 59 -6.29 8.71 8.65
CA ASN A 59 -7.58 8.39 8.04
C ASN A 59 -8.36 7.32 8.84
N GLN A 60 -7.84 6.86 9.98
CA GLN A 60 -8.43 5.82 10.84
C GLN A 60 -8.81 4.55 10.06
N THR A 61 -8.06 4.24 9.01
CA THR A 61 -8.26 3.06 8.17
C THR A 61 -7.93 1.80 8.96
N SER A 62 -8.40 0.62 8.54
CA SER A 62 -8.03 -0.62 9.23
C SER A 62 -6.49 -0.78 9.26
N PRO A 63 -5.90 -1.19 10.40
CA PRO A 63 -4.46 -1.36 10.50
C PRO A 63 -3.99 -2.45 9.53
N ILE A 64 -2.94 -2.16 8.77
CA ILE A 64 -2.27 -3.12 7.90
C ILE A 64 -0.99 -3.54 8.61
N ASN A 65 -0.89 -4.82 8.95
CA ASN A 65 0.31 -5.38 9.55
C ASN A 65 1.27 -5.79 8.44
N VAL A 66 2.48 -5.23 8.45
CA VAL A 66 3.55 -5.63 7.53
C VAL A 66 4.47 -6.61 8.25
N LYS A 67 4.76 -7.74 7.60
CA LYS A 67 5.70 -8.76 8.07
C LYS A 67 6.67 -9.09 6.94
N HIS A 68 7.89 -9.46 7.26
CA HIS A 68 8.85 -9.96 6.27
C HIS A 68 9.43 -11.30 6.72
N ASP A 69 9.76 -12.14 5.73
CA ASP A 69 10.48 -13.39 5.91
C ASP A 69 11.31 -13.68 4.67
N ASN A 70 12.64 -13.73 4.81
CA ASN A 70 13.59 -14.20 3.79
C ASN A 70 13.28 -13.79 2.33
N GLY A 71 13.10 -12.48 2.09
CA GLY A 71 12.85 -11.96 0.74
C GLY A 71 11.37 -11.95 0.33
N THR A 72 10.47 -12.26 1.26
CA THR A 72 9.02 -12.16 1.12
C THR A 72 8.50 -11.09 2.07
N ILE A 73 7.58 -10.26 1.59
CA ILE A 73 6.86 -9.26 2.39
C ILE A 73 5.39 -9.63 2.39
N MET A 74 4.81 -9.81 3.57
CA MET A 74 3.40 -10.04 3.75
C MET A 74 2.74 -8.79 4.33
N LEU A 75 1.71 -8.29 3.64
CA LEU A 75 0.85 -7.23 4.13
C LEU A 75 -0.50 -7.83 4.50
N GLN A 76 -0.90 -7.72 5.77
CA GLN A 76 -2.13 -8.29 6.27
C GLN A 76 -3.04 -7.17 6.79
N GLY A 77 -4.04 -6.82 5.99
CA GLY A 77 -5.17 -6.00 6.41
C GLY A 77 -6.29 -6.84 7.02
N GLU A 78 -7.40 -6.20 7.37
CA GLU A 78 -8.56 -6.84 8.00
C GLU A 78 -9.32 -7.80 7.06
N LYS A 79 -9.43 -7.44 5.78
CA LYS A 79 -10.18 -8.20 4.77
C LYS A 79 -9.29 -8.89 3.74
N GLU A 80 -8.04 -8.45 3.62
CA GLU A 80 -7.14 -8.88 2.55
C GLU A 80 -5.72 -9.10 3.08
N SER A 81 -5.07 -10.13 2.54
CA SER A 81 -3.65 -10.38 2.75
C SER A 81 -2.95 -10.44 1.40
N LEU A 82 -1.86 -9.69 1.28
CA LEU A 82 -1.01 -9.68 0.10
C LEU A 82 0.36 -10.25 0.47
N CYS A 83 0.76 -11.31 -0.24
CA CYS A 83 2.10 -11.85 -0.16
C CYS A 83 2.90 -11.36 -1.38
N LEU A 84 4.05 -10.75 -1.12
CA LEU A 84 4.97 -10.24 -2.12
C LEU A 84 6.28 -10.99 -1.99
N GLU A 85 6.49 -11.98 -2.86
CA GLU A 85 7.81 -12.58 -3.05
C GLU A 85 8.69 -11.56 -3.79
N TRP A 86 9.33 -10.67 -3.03
CA TRP A 86 9.98 -9.47 -3.53
C TRP A 86 10.99 -9.77 -4.64
N ARG A 87 11.79 -10.83 -4.46
CA ARG A 87 12.80 -11.25 -5.44
C ARG A 87 12.17 -11.87 -6.69
N ALA A 88 11.14 -12.69 -6.53
CA ALA A 88 10.46 -13.34 -7.66
C ALA A 88 9.69 -12.31 -8.50
N PHE A 89 9.01 -11.37 -7.84
CA PHE A 89 8.25 -10.29 -8.47
C PHE A 89 9.06 -9.52 -9.51
N TRP A 90 10.31 -9.18 -9.20
CA TRP A 90 11.19 -8.43 -10.11
C TRP A 90 11.93 -9.28 -11.15
N GLN A 91 12.13 -10.57 -10.87
CA GLN A 91 12.72 -11.48 -11.85
C GLN A 91 11.73 -11.85 -12.96
N GLU A 92 10.44 -12.00 -12.63
CA GLU A 92 9.40 -12.37 -13.59
C GLU A 92 8.90 -11.19 -14.44
N THR A 93 8.96 -9.98 -13.88
CA THR A 93 8.48 -8.79 -14.58
C THR A 93 9.59 -8.08 -15.34
N GLY A 94 9.88 -8.53 -16.56
CA GLY A 94 10.85 -7.94 -17.48
C GLY A 94 10.58 -6.48 -17.91
N THR A 95 9.64 -5.77 -17.28
CA THR A 95 9.28 -4.37 -17.50
C THR A 95 9.11 -3.64 -16.16
N HIS A 96 10.21 -3.13 -15.63
CA HIS A 96 10.36 -2.60 -14.26
C HIS A 96 9.36 -1.48 -13.84
N ASN A 97 8.77 -0.71 -14.77
CA ASN A 97 7.85 0.38 -14.39
C ASN A 97 6.37 -0.03 -14.32
N GLN A 98 5.92 -0.95 -15.17
CA GLN A 98 4.49 -1.30 -15.24
C GLN A 98 4.06 -2.13 -14.03
N SER A 99 4.96 -2.97 -13.53
CA SER A 99 4.72 -3.79 -12.33
C SER A 99 4.71 -2.95 -11.06
N ALA A 100 5.60 -1.95 -10.95
CA ALA A 100 5.59 -1.00 -9.84
C ALA A 100 4.27 -0.23 -9.76
N ASP A 101 3.77 0.24 -10.90
CA ASP A 101 2.49 0.97 -10.97
C ASP A 101 1.30 0.09 -10.59
N ALA A 102 1.22 -1.12 -11.14
CA ALA A 102 0.15 -2.06 -10.83
C ALA A 102 0.16 -2.46 -9.35
N LEU A 103 1.34 -2.69 -8.78
CA LEU A 103 1.50 -3.07 -7.39
C LEU A 103 1.20 -1.90 -6.43
N ALA A 104 1.71 -0.70 -6.71
CA ALA A 104 1.40 0.50 -5.95
C ALA A 104 -0.10 0.79 -5.94
N THR A 105 -0.77 0.63 -7.10
CA THR A 105 -2.23 0.77 -7.20
C THR A 105 -2.95 -0.19 -6.26
N ARG A 106 -2.56 -1.47 -6.27
CA ARG A 106 -3.18 -2.52 -5.44
C ARG A 106 -2.91 -2.31 -3.95
N LEU A 107 -1.68 -1.94 -3.59
CA LEU A 107 -1.27 -1.62 -2.22
C LEU A 107 -2.02 -0.42 -1.65
N SER A 108 -2.25 0.62 -2.46
CA SER A 108 -3.07 1.78 -2.07
C SER A 108 -4.57 1.47 -1.98
N GLN A 109 -5.06 0.43 -2.66
CA GLN A 109 -6.47 0.00 -2.56
C GLN A 109 -6.74 -0.76 -1.25
N MET A 110 -5.75 -1.49 -0.72
CA MET A 110 -5.87 -2.20 0.56
C MET A 110 -6.12 -1.25 1.74
N SER A 111 -5.55 -0.05 1.72
CA SER A 111 -5.73 0.96 2.77
C SER A 111 -7.03 1.78 2.64
N CYS A 112 -7.68 1.78 1.47
CA CYS A 112 -8.84 2.64 1.18
C CYS A 112 -10.19 1.90 1.12
N SER A 113 -10.25 0.62 1.45
CA SER A 113 -11.50 -0.17 1.44
C SER A 113 -12.39 0.14 2.65
N VAL A 114 -13.04 1.30 2.64
CA VAL A 114 -14.10 1.70 3.59
C VAL A 114 -15.45 1.14 3.12
#